data_AF-A0A7C5TT83-F1
#
_entry.id   AF-A0A7C5TT83-F1
#
_cell.length_a   1.000
_cell.length_b   1.000
_cell.length_c   1.000
_cell.angle_alpha   90.00
_cell.angle_beta   90.00
_cell.angle_gamma   90.00
#
_symmetry.space_group_name_H-M   'P 1'
#
loop_
_entity.id
_entity.type
_entity.pdbx_description
1 polymer ?
#
loop_
_entity_poly.entity_id
_entity_poly.type
_entity_poly.pdbx_seq_one_letter_code
_entity_poly.pdbx_strand_id
1 'polypeptide(L)' 'MEIPGKVSLYCPLVDAKGTTATLVAILPQGYYQLQATVRGAVHTMFVPIAQSALVFLEPEPEVEEGLEIER' A
#
# COMPACT_ATOMS: atom_id res chain seq x y z
N MET A 1 3.00 -6.38 -7.34
CA MET A 1 2.73 -5.87 -5.97
C MET A 1 2.55 -7.01 -4.97
N GLU A 2 3.44 -7.08 -3.98
CA GLU A 2 3.38 -8.09 -2.91
C GLU A 2 2.71 -7.51 -1.66
N ILE A 3 1.94 -8.35 -0.96
CA ILE A 3 1.34 -8.04 0.34
C ILE A 3 1.86 -9.10 1.34
N PRO A 4 2.43 -8.70 2.48
CA PRO A 4 2.51 -7.33 3.00
C PRO A 4 3.54 -6.45 2.30
N GLY A 5 3.27 -5.14 2.19
CA GLY A 5 4.14 -4.19 1.49
C GLY A 5 4.12 -2.78 2.09
N LYS A 6 5.25 -2.07 2.07
CA LYS A 6 5.35 -0.69 2.57
C LYS A 6 4.69 0.29 1.60
N VAL A 7 3.82 1.15 2.12
CA VAL A 7 3.05 2.10 1.34
C VAL A 7 3.03 3.49 1.99
N SER A 8 2.88 4.52 1.16
CA SER A 8 2.41 5.84 1.58
C SER A 8 0.89 5.92 1.44
N LEU A 9 0.20 6.17 2.55
CA LEU A 9 -1.24 6.35 2.62
C LEU A 9 -1.62 7.82 2.41
N TYR A 10 -2.58 8.03 1.52
CA TYR A 10 -3.29 9.30 1.35
C TYR A 10 -4.78 9.05 1.60
N CYS A 11 -5.32 9.63 2.68
CA CYS A 11 -6.74 9.50 3.01
C CYS A 11 -7.24 10.73 3.77
N PRO A 12 -8.17 11.53 3.19
CA PRO A 12 -8.70 12.73 3.82
C PRO A 12 -9.43 12.48 5.14
N LEU A 13 -10.07 11.31 5.32
CA LEU A 13 -10.87 11.00 6.51
C LEU A 13 -10.06 11.01 7.81
N VAL A 14 -8.78 10.67 7.73
CA VAL A 14 -7.86 10.57 8.87
C VAL A 14 -6.73 11.59 8.78
N ASP A 15 -6.87 12.59 7.88
CA ASP A 15 -5.85 13.57 7.53
C ASP A 15 -4.48 12.94 7.23
N ALA A 16 -4.48 11.74 6.64
CA ALA A 16 -3.26 11.07 6.21
C ALA A 16 -2.81 11.65 4.88
N LYS A 17 -1.63 12.28 4.86
CA LYS A 17 -1.00 12.88 3.69
C LYS A 17 0.39 12.29 3.50
N GLY A 18 0.46 11.14 2.84
CA GLY A 18 1.71 10.41 2.64
C GLY A 18 2.21 9.70 3.89
N THR A 19 1.30 9.30 4.78
CA THR A 19 1.65 8.59 6.02
C THR A 19 2.19 7.21 5.69
N THR A 20 3.41 6.90 6.11
CA THR A 20 3.99 5.56 5.93
C THR A 20 3.24 4.51 6.73
N ALA A 21 2.87 3.42 6.07
CA ALA A 21 2.21 2.27 6.66
C ALA A 21 2.68 0.98 5.96
N THR A 22 2.29 -0.16 6.50
CA THR A 22 2.40 -1.46 5.83
C THR A 22 1.01 -1.92 5.44
N LEU A 23 0.77 -2.15 4.15
CA LEU A 23 -0.43 -2.82 3.66
C LEU A 23 -0.34 -4.29 4.03
N VAL A 24 -1.32 -4.79 4.78
CA VAL A 24 -1.37 -6.17 5.27
C VAL A 24 -2.40 -7.01 4.49
N ALA A 25 -3.51 -6.39 4.10
CA ALA A 25 -4.54 -7.05 3.29
C ALA A 25 -5.44 -6.04 2.58
N ILE A 26 -6.07 -6.48 1.50
CA ILE A 26 -7.19 -5.81 0.85
C ILE A 26 -8.42 -6.66 1.16
N LEU A 27 -9.38 -6.08 1.89
CA LEU A 27 -10.57 -6.79 2.33
C LEU A 27 -11.70 -6.68 1.29
N PRO A 28 -12.48 -7.75 1.07
CA PRO A 28 -13.55 -7.76 0.07
C PRO A 28 -14.68 -6.77 0.37
N GLN A 29 -14.77 -6.27 1.62
CA GLN A 29 -15.71 -5.22 2.02
C GLN A 29 -15.30 -3.81 1.55
N GLY A 30 -14.18 -3.66 0.82
CA GLY A 30 -13.73 -2.37 0.29
C GLY A 30 -12.83 -1.59 1.24
N TYR A 31 -11.99 -2.28 2.03
CA TYR A 31 -11.07 -1.66 2.98
C TYR A 31 -9.64 -2.14 2.78
N TYR A 32 -8.69 -1.23 2.95
CA TYR A 32 -7.29 -1.59 3.20
C TYR A 32 -7.10 -1.87 4.69
N GLN A 33 -6.49 -3.00 5.02
CA GLN A 33 -5.96 -3.29 6.34
C GLN A 33 -4.49 -2.86 6.37
N LEU A 34 -4.17 -1.88 7.21
CA LEU A 34 -2.84 -1.27 7.31
C LEU A 34 -2.29 -1.42 8.73
N GLN A 35 -0.98 -1.56 8.85
CA GLN A 35 -0.26 -1.30 10.11
C GLN A 35 0.45 0.05 10.00
N ALA A 36 0.13 0.97 10.89
CA ALA A 36 0.75 2.30 10.93
C ALA A 36 1.14 2.68 12.36
N THR A 37 2.17 3.50 12.49
CA THR A 37 2.58 4.04 13.78
C THR A 37 1.73 5.25 14.13
N VAL A 38 0.97 5.15 15.22
CA VAL A 38 0.17 6.25 15.78
C VAL A 38 0.67 6.49 17.20
N ARG A 39 1.11 7.72 17.48
CA ARG A 39 1.63 8.12 18.81
C ARG A 39 2.73 7.19 19.37
N GLY A 40 3.59 6.70 18.48
CA GLY A 40 4.74 5.85 18.84
C GLY A 40 4.44 4.36 19.01
N ALA A 41 3.19 3.93 18.84
CA ALA A 41 2.80 2.52 18.85
C ALA A 41 2.28 2.08 17.48
N VAL A 42 2.42 0.79 17.16
CA VAL A 42 1.88 0.22 15.92
C VAL A 42 0.42 -0.13 16.13
N HIS A 43 -0.44 0.39 15.26
CA HIS A 43 -1.87 0.15 15.27
C HIS A 43 -2.33 -0.46 13.94
N THR A 44 -3.35 -1.31 14.03
CA THR A 44 -4.10 -1.76 12.85
C THR A 44 -5.13 -0.70 12.49
N MET A 45 -5.15 -0.29 11.23
CA MET A 45 -6.12 0.65 10.68
C MET A 45 -6.90 0.01 9.54
N PHE A 46 -8.19 0.34 9.44
CA PHE A 46 -9.03 -0.01 8.30
C PHE A 46 -9.43 1.28 7.60
N VAL A 47 -9.04 1.42 6.33
CA VAL A 47 -9.27 2.65 5.57
C VAL A 47 -10.07 2.30 4.31
N PRO A 48 -11.17 3.02 3.99
CA PRO A 48 -11.98 2.70 2.83
C PRO A 48 -11.23 2.96 1.53
N ILE A 49 -11.27 2.00 0.61
CA ILE A 49 -10.61 2.08 -0.70
C ILE A 49 -11.16 3.28 -1.50
N ALA A 50 -12.48 3.51 -1.45
CA ALA A 50 -13.14 4.58 -2.20
C ALA A 50 -12.66 6.01 -1.86
N GLN A 51 -11.97 6.19 -0.73
CA GLN A 51 -11.50 7.49 -0.25
C GLN A 51 -10.02 7.46 0.14
N SER A 52 -9.26 6.50 -0.40
CA SER A 52 -7.83 6.40 -0.15
C SER A 52 -7.04 6.05 -1.39
N ALA A 53 -5.83 6.58 -1.44
CA ALA A 53 -4.80 6.16 -2.39
C ALA A 53 -3.61 5.59 -1.61
N LEU A 54 -3.01 4.55 -2.16
CA LEU A 54 -1.77 3.95 -1.67
C LEU A 54 -0.71 4.05 -2.76
N VAL A 55 0.51 4.41 -2.36
CA VAL A 55 1.70 4.34 -3.22
C VAL A 55 2.66 3.33 -2.60
N PHE A 56 2.96 2.24 -3.30
CA PHE A 56 4.01 1.31 -2.86
C PHE A 56 5.36 2.03 -2.88
N LEU A 57 6.10 1.92 -1.78
CA LEU A 57 7.38 2.61 -1.63
C LEU A 57 8.53 1.88 -2.32
N GLU A 58 8.38 0.58 -2.53
CA GLU A 58 9.32 -0.22 -3.29
C GLU A 58 8.91 -0.17 -4.77
N PRO A 59 9.80 0.28 -5.67
CA PRO A 59 9.50 0.31 -7.10
C PRO A 59 9.36 -1.12 -7.63
N GLU A 60 8.51 -1.31 -8.65
CA GLU A 60 8.46 -2.58 -9.35
C GLU A 60 9.80 -2.81 -10.09
N PRO A 61 10.32 -4.04 -10.11
CA PRO A 61 11.54 -4.35 -10.86
C PRO A 61 11.33 -4.03 -12.33
N GLU A 62 12.35 -3.44 -12.96
CA GLU A 62 12.34 -3.20 -14.40
C GLU A 62 12.25 -4.53 -15.14
N VAL A 63 11.30 -4.65 -16.08
CA VAL A 63 11.24 -5.80 -16.97
C VAL A 63 12.27 -5.57 -18.06
N GLU A 64 13.31 -6.41 -18.13
CA GLU A 64 14.23 -6.40 -19.27
C GLU A 64 13.45 -6.75 -20.55
N GLU A 65 13.21 -5.78 -21.42
CA GLU A 65 12.71 -6.00 -22.78
C GLU A 65 13.81 -6.68 -23.60
N GLY A 66 13.92 -8.02 -23.53
CA GLY A 66 15.03 -8.68 -24.21
C GLY A 66 15.16 -10.19 -24.03
N LEU A 67 14.08 -10.96 -24.14
CA LEU A 67 14.17 -12.37 -24.50
C LEU A 67 13.30 -12.60 -25.73
N GLU A 68 13.83 -12.19 -26.88
CA GLU A 68 13.40 -12.77 -28.16
C GLU A 68 13.66 -14.27 -28.08
N ILE A 69 12.60 -15.04 -27.86
CA ILE A 69 12.64 -16.49 -27.98
C ILE A 69 12.85 -16.76 -29.47
N GLU A 70 14.10 -17.00 -29.88
CA GLU A 70 14.43 -17.45 -31.23
C GLU A 70 13.57 -18.67 -31.56
N ARG A 71 12.82 -18.58 -32.66
CA ARG A 71 11.84 -19.57 -33.08
C ARG A 71 12.13 -20.05 -34.49
#